data_AF-A0AAP8GEP4-F1
#
_entry.id   AF-A0AAP8GEP4-F1
#
_cell.length_a   1.000
_cell.length_b   1.000
_cell.length_c   1.000
_cell.angle_alpha   90.00
_cell.angle_beta   90.00
_cell.angle_gamma   90.00
#
_symmetry.space_group_name_H-M   'P 1'
#
loop_
_entity.id
_entity.type
_entity.pdbx_description
1 polymer ?
#
loop_
_entity_poly.entity_id
_entity_poly.type
_entity_poly.pdbx_seq_one_letter_code
_entity_poly.pdbx_strand_id
1 'polypeptide(L)'
;FGGTQITAGQVYIDQQPIDIRKPSHAIAAGMMLCPEARKAEGIIPVHSVRDNINISARRKHVLGGCVINNSWEENNADQHIRSLNIKTPGAEQLIMNLSGGNQQKAILGRWLSEEMKVILLD
;
A
#
# COMPACT_ATOMS: atom_id res chain seq x y z
N PHE A 1 12.39 -0.01 -10.04
CA PHE A 1 10.92 0.17 -10.09
C PHE A 1 10.39 0.68 -11.42
N GLY A 2 11.21 1.10 -12.40
CA GLY A 2 10.71 1.60 -13.70
C GLY A 2 10.32 3.08 -13.71
N GLY A 3 10.68 3.85 -12.68
CA GLY A 3 10.65 5.33 -12.72
C GLY A 3 11.80 5.92 -13.53
N THR A 4 12.88 5.16 -13.69
CA THR A 4 14.00 5.42 -14.61
C THR A 4 14.24 4.17 -15.46
N GLN A 5 14.72 4.38 -16.69
CA GLN A 5 14.98 3.28 -17.62
C GLN A 5 16.22 2.49 -17.19
N ILE A 6 16.10 1.16 -17.20
CA ILE A 6 17.23 0.24 -17.00
C ILE A 6 18.14 0.34 -18.24
N THR A 7 19.41 0.66 -18.04
CA THR A 7 20.40 0.81 -19.13
C THR A 7 21.17 -0.48 -19.42
N ALA A 8 21.35 -1.33 -18.41
CA ALA A 8 22.02 -2.63 -18.51
C ALA A 8 21.61 -3.53 -17.33
N GLY A 9 21.91 -4.84 -17.44
CA GLY A 9 21.58 -5.83 -16.42
C GLY A 9 20.20 -6.47 -16.59
N GLN A 10 19.87 -7.39 -15.70
CA GLN A 10 18.61 -8.14 -15.70
C GLN A 10 18.02 -8.14 -14.29
N VAL A 11 16.70 -8.11 -14.20
CA VAL A 11 15.96 -8.18 -12.93
C VAL A 11 15.15 -9.46 -12.92
N TYR A 12 15.19 -10.18 -11.81
CA TYR A 12 14.46 -11.42 -11.59
C TYR A 12 13.64 -11.32 -10.31
N ILE A 13 12.42 -11.84 -10.34
CA ILE A 13 11.59 -12.08 -9.14
C ILE A 13 11.15 -13.54 -9.20
N ASP A 14 11.37 -14.28 -8.11
CA ASP A 14 11.12 -15.74 -8.04
C ASP A 14 11.75 -16.51 -9.21
N GLN A 15 12.99 -16.16 -9.56
CA GLN A 15 13.74 -16.73 -10.69
C GLN A 15 13.16 -16.46 -12.09
N GLN A 16 12.05 -15.70 -12.19
CA GLN A 16 11.48 -15.29 -13.46
C GLN A 16 12.04 -13.93 -13.89
N PRO A 17 12.57 -13.79 -15.12
CA PRO A 17 13.04 -12.52 -15.63
C PRO A 17 11.87 -11.56 -15.81
N ILE A 18 12.04 -10.30 -15.41
CA ILE A 18 11.03 -9.25 -15.57
C ILE A 18 11.55 -8.06 -16.37
N ASP A 19 10.78 -7.65 -17.38
CA ASP A 19 11.07 -6.48 -18.21
C ASP A 19 10.33 -5.24 -17.69
N ILE A 20 11.03 -4.45 -16.87
CA ILE A 20 10.48 -3.25 -16.24
C ILE A 20 10.77 -2.02 -17.10
N ARG A 21 9.79 -1.60 -17.91
CA ARG A 21 9.87 -0.37 -18.74
C ARG A 21 9.14 0.84 -18.15
N LYS A 22 8.20 0.57 -17.24
CA LYS A 22 7.38 1.58 -16.54
C LYS A 22 6.93 1.04 -15.18
N PRO A 23 6.50 1.88 -14.23
CA PRO A 23 6.15 1.45 -12.88
C PRO A 23 5.08 0.37 -12.82
N SER A 24 4.09 0.40 -13.71
CA SER A 24 3.04 -0.62 -13.75
C SER A 24 3.55 -2.03 -14.05
N HIS A 25 4.67 -2.19 -14.75
CA HIS A 25 5.29 -3.50 -14.96
C HIS A 25 5.87 -4.06 -13.65
N ALA A 26 6.52 -3.19 -12.86
CA ALA A 26 7.05 -3.57 -11.55
C ALA A 26 5.91 -3.96 -10.59
N ILE A 27 4.85 -3.16 -10.54
CA ILE A 27 3.66 -3.43 -9.71
C ILE A 27 3.00 -4.76 -10.11
N ALA A 28 2.83 -5.02 -11.40
CA ALA A 28 2.26 -6.28 -11.89
C ALA A 28 3.12 -7.50 -11.54
N ALA A 29 4.45 -7.33 -11.44
CA ALA A 29 5.38 -8.35 -10.99
C ALA A 29 5.42 -8.54 -9.46
N GLY A 30 4.60 -7.80 -8.70
CA GLY A 30 4.57 -7.86 -7.23
C GLY A 30 5.64 -7.01 -6.55
N MET A 31 6.26 -6.06 -7.25
CA MET A 31 7.17 -5.09 -6.64
C MET A 31 6.39 -3.86 -6.17
N MET A 32 6.63 -3.42 -4.93
CA MET A 32 6.07 -2.19 -4.36
C MET A 32 7.18 -1.23 -3.96
N LEU A 33 6.91 0.08 -3.98
CA LEU A 33 7.83 1.13 -3.56
C LEU A 33 7.16 1.99 -2.49
N CYS A 34 7.79 2.09 -1.32
CA CYS A 34 7.41 3.01 -0.27
C CYS A 34 8.46 4.13 -0.17
N PRO A 35 8.15 5.35 -0.66
CA PRO A 35 9.11 6.46 -0.66
C PRO A 35 9.32 7.08 0.73
N GLU A 36 10.48 7.72 0.94
CA GLU A 36 10.94 8.27 2.23
C GLU A 36 10.10 9.48 2.72
N ALA A 37 9.49 10.25 1.81
CA ALA A 37 8.78 11.52 2.09
C ALA A 37 7.40 11.33 2.76
N ARG A 38 7.45 10.90 4.03
CA ARG A 38 6.31 10.38 4.81
C ARG A 38 5.27 11.40 5.30
N LYS A 39 5.43 12.71 5.06
CA LYS A 39 4.51 13.74 5.60
C LYS A 39 3.62 14.44 4.57
N ALA A 40 4.05 14.54 3.30
CA ALA A 40 3.30 15.29 2.29
C ALA A 40 2.65 14.40 1.20
N GLU A 41 3.21 13.22 0.92
CA GLU A 41 2.87 12.49 -0.31
C GLU A 41 2.25 11.09 -0.09
N GLY A 42 2.28 10.55 1.14
CA GLY A 42 1.85 9.17 1.39
C GLY A 42 0.38 9.01 1.79
N ILE A 43 -0.13 9.91 2.63
CA ILE A 43 -1.49 9.81 3.18
C ILE A 43 -2.50 10.55 2.32
N ILE A 44 -3.76 10.16 2.42
CA ILE A 44 -4.90 10.89 1.89
C ILE A 44 -5.57 11.55 3.10
N PRO A 45 -5.27 12.84 3.40
CA PRO A 45 -5.54 13.43 4.71
C PRO A 45 -7.01 13.45 5.11
N VAL A 46 -7.89 13.70 4.14
CA VAL A 46 -9.34 13.83 4.31
C VAL A 46 -10.06 12.48 4.43
N HIS A 47 -9.33 11.37 4.35
CA HIS A 47 -9.86 10.02 4.44
C HIS A 47 -9.48 9.34 5.76
N SER A 48 -10.24 8.31 6.10
CA SER A 48 -10.04 7.55 7.34
C SER A 48 -8.78 6.68 7.30
N VAL A 49 -8.38 6.16 8.46
CA VAL A 49 -7.34 5.13 8.56
C VAL A 49 -7.71 3.90 7.72
N ARG A 50 -8.98 3.47 7.75
CA ARG A 50 -9.51 2.35 6.93
C ARG A 50 -9.25 2.58 5.45
N ASP A 51 -9.71 3.72 4.94
CA ASP A 51 -9.53 4.09 3.53
C ASP A 51 -8.03 4.13 3.18
N ASN A 52 -7.23 4.74 4.03
CA ASN A 52 -5.79 4.85 3.78
C ASN A 52 -5.08 3.50 3.79
N ILE A 53 -5.52 2.51 4.57
CA ILE A 53 -4.98 1.15 4.52
C ILE A 53 -5.48 0.43 3.26
N ASN A 54 -6.76 0.52 2.93
CA ASN A 54 -7.36 -0.34 1.92
C ASN A 54 -7.26 0.16 0.47
N ILE A 55 -7.05 1.46 0.25
CA ILE A 55 -7.27 2.08 -1.07
C ILE A 55 -6.48 1.42 -2.22
N SER A 56 -5.26 0.95 -1.95
CA SER A 56 -4.42 0.27 -2.94
C SER A 56 -5.03 -1.09 -3.31
N ALA A 57 -5.24 -1.94 -2.31
CA ALA A 57 -5.71 -3.31 -2.49
C ALA A 57 -7.21 -3.43 -2.83
N ARG A 58 -8.03 -2.42 -2.53
CA ARG A 58 -9.49 -2.37 -2.77
C ARG A 58 -9.90 -2.94 -4.13
N ARG A 59 -9.18 -2.57 -5.20
CA ARG A 59 -9.48 -3.00 -6.58
C ARG A 59 -9.52 -4.53 -6.76
N LYS A 60 -8.83 -5.30 -5.91
CA LYS A 60 -8.80 -6.77 -5.95
C LYS A 60 -9.96 -7.42 -5.17
N HIS A 61 -10.67 -6.64 -4.37
CA HIS A 61 -11.69 -7.14 -3.43
C HIS A 61 -13.09 -6.56 -3.67
N VAL A 62 -13.28 -5.76 -4.72
CA VAL A 62 -14.61 -5.24 -5.12
C VAL A 62 -15.55 -6.36 -5.55
N LEU A 63 -16.79 -6.30 -5.11
CA LEU A 63 -17.84 -7.26 -5.47
C LEU A 63 -18.44 -6.87 -6.82
N GLY A 64 -18.57 -7.84 -7.72
CA GLY A 64 -19.14 -7.61 -9.06
C GLY A 64 -18.37 -6.59 -9.91
N GLY A 65 -17.13 -6.26 -9.55
CA GLY A 65 -16.28 -5.29 -10.26
C GLY A 65 -16.60 -3.81 -9.98
N CYS A 66 -17.61 -3.49 -9.17
CA CYS A 66 -18.02 -2.10 -8.95
C CYS A 66 -18.48 -1.77 -7.52
N VAL A 67 -18.78 -2.77 -6.68
CA VAL A 67 -19.29 -2.55 -5.32
C VAL A 67 -18.17 -2.72 -4.30
N ILE A 68 -18.03 -1.74 -3.39
CA ILE A 68 -17.06 -1.82 -2.29
C ILE A 68 -17.46 -2.95 -1.34
N ASN A 69 -16.48 -3.79 -1.00
CA ASN A 69 -16.64 -4.84 0.00
C ASN A 69 -16.31 -4.31 1.40
N ASN A 70 -17.30 -3.71 2.07
CA ASN A 70 -17.11 -3.12 3.39
C ASN A 70 -16.61 -4.14 4.44
N SER A 71 -17.09 -5.39 4.36
CA SER A 71 -16.67 -6.44 5.29
C SER A 71 -15.19 -6.77 5.14
N TRP A 72 -14.68 -6.85 3.90
CA TRP A 72 -13.24 -7.03 3.69
C TRP A 72 -12.45 -5.80 4.17
N GLU A 73 -12.92 -4.59 3.85
CA GLU A 73 -12.22 -3.36 4.25
C GLU A 73 -12.10 -3.20 5.76
N GLU A 74 -13.16 -3.49 6.50
CA GLU A 74 -13.16 -3.45 7.97
C GLU A 74 -12.17 -4.48 8.54
N ASN A 75 -12.27 -5.74 8.09
CA ASN A 75 -11.40 -6.80 8.59
C ASN A 75 -9.92 -6.54 8.30
N ASN A 76 -9.60 -6.10 7.07
CA ASN A 76 -8.23 -5.83 6.65
C ASN A 76 -7.62 -4.64 7.43
N ALA A 77 -8.37 -3.55 7.59
CA ALA A 77 -7.93 -2.40 8.35
C ALA A 77 -7.70 -2.75 9.83
N ASP A 78 -8.64 -3.46 10.46
CA ASP A 78 -8.52 -3.90 11.85
C ASP A 78 -7.32 -4.81 12.08
N GLN A 79 -7.06 -5.73 11.16
CA GLN A 79 -5.88 -6.61 11.21
C GLN A 79 -4.57 -5.80 11.17
N HIS A 80 -4.48 -4.80 10.28
CA HIS A 80 -3.27 -3.96 10.18
C HIS A 80 -3.13 -2.98 11.35
N ILE A 81 -4.23 -2.42 11.85
CA ILE A 81 -4.23 -1.58 13.06
C ILE A 81 -3.65 -2.35 14.25
N ARG A 82 -4.09 -3.60 14.45
CA ARG A 82 -3.62 -4.46 15.53
C ARG A 82 -2.17 -4.89 15.31
N SER A 83 -1.84 -5.47 14.15
CA SER A 83 -0.52 -6.06 13.90
C SER A 83 0.62 -5.02 13.85
N LEU A 84 0.34 -3.80 13.38
CA LEU A 84 1.33 -2.70 13.34
C LEU A 84 1.26 -1.79 14.57
N ASN A 85 0.35 -2.08 15.51
CA ASN A 85 0.11 -1.28 16.72
C ASN A 85 -0.08 0.20 16.39
N ILE A 86 -1.04 0.48 15.50
CA ILE A 86 -1.44 1.83 15.09
C ILE A 86 -2.30 2.42 16.21
N LYS A 87 -1.81 3.49 16.85
CA LYS A 87 -2.58 4.20 17.88
C LYS A 87 -3.61 5.10 17.20
N THR A 88 -4.87 4.68 17.24
CA THR A 88 -6.03 5.40 16.71
C THR A 88 -7.27 5.08 17.58
N PRO A 89 -8.24 6.01 17.72
CA PRO A 89 -9.54 5.70 18.31
C PRO A 89 -10.33 4.62 17.54
N GLY A 90 -10.02 4.42 16.26
CA GLY A 90 -10.62 3.40 15.41
C GLY A 90 -10.24 3.57 13.94
N ALA A 91 -10.75 2.67 13.09
CA ALA A 91 -10.46 2.69 11.65
C ALA A 91 -11.09 3.89 10.93
N GLU A 92 -12.18 4.46 11.45
CA GLU A 92 -12.88 5.61 10.87
C GLU A 92 -12.24 6.97 11.20
N GLN A 93 -11.25 7.02 12.09
CA GLN A 93 -10.53 8.26 12.41
C GLN A 93 -9.84 8.82 11.17
N LEU A 94 -9.93 10.13 10.93
CA LEU A 94 -9.16 10.79 9.87
C LEU A 94 -7.65 10.60 10.10
N ILE A 95 -6.94 10.13 9.07
CA ILE A 95 -5.51 9.82 9.19
C ILE A 95 -4.66 11.06 9.49
N MET A 96 -5.10 12.24 9.05
CA MET A 96 -4.41 13.51 9.29
C MET A 96 -4.30 13.85 10.79
N ASN A 97 -5.19 13.31 11.62
CA ASN A 97 -5.20 13.54 13.06
C ASN A 97 -4.29 12.58 13.83
N LEU A 98 -3.67 11.59 13.18
CA LEU A 98 -2.70 10.72 13.81
C LEU A 98 -1.32 11.36 13.84
N SER A 99 -0.48 10.95 14.80
CA SER A 99 0.93 11.35 14.80
C SER A 99 1.65 10.79 13.56
N GLY A 100 2.71 11.45 13.11
CA GLY A 100 3.47 11.02 11.92
C GLY A 100 3.94 9.56 11.98
N GLY A 101 4.32 9.05 13.17
CA GLY A 101 4.69 7.63 13.32
C GLY A 101 3.52 6.66 13.10
N ASN A 102 2.30 7.03 13.51
CA ASN A 102 1.12 6.22 13.25
C ASN A 102 0.62 6.35 11.81
N GLN A 103 0.80 7.52 11.19
CA GLN A 103 0.57 7.69 9.75
C GLN A 103 1.48 6.75 8.95
N GLN A 104 2.78 6.68 9.28
CA GLN A 104 3.72 5.76 8.63
C GLN A 104 3.32 4.31 8.78
N LYS A 105 2.86 3.89 9.97
CA LYS A 105 2.36 2.52 10.18
C LYS A 105 1.11 2.22 9.35
N ALA A 106 0.18 3.17 9.23
CA ALA A 106 -0.99 2.99 8.37
C ALA A 106 -0.61 2.85 6.88
N ILE A 107 0.36 3.64 6.42
CA ILE A 107 0.91 3.52 5.06
C ILE A 107 1.64 2.20 4.85
N LEU A 108 2.38 1.70 5.83
CA LEU A 108 2.95 0.35 5.76
C LEU A 108 1.84 -0.71 5.65
N GLY A 109 0.75 -0.56 6.40
CA GLY A 109 -0.45 -1.39 6.27
C GLY A 109 -1.03 -1.40 4.87
N ARG A 110 -1.05 -0.25 4.18
CA ARG A 110 -1.49 -0.14 2.78
C ARG A 110 -0.66 -1.00 1.83
N TRP A 111 0.65 -0.98 1.98
CA TRP A 111 1.54 -1.78 1.13
C TRP A 111 1.40 -3.27 1.45
N LEU A 112 1.28 -3.62 2.74
CA LEU A 112 1.06 -4.99 3.21
C LEU A 112 -0.30 -5.57 2.81
N SER A 113 -1.27 -4.71 2.46
CA SER A 113 -2.58 -5.14 1.97
C SER A 113 -2.53 -5.58 0.50
N GLU A 114 -1.49 -5.22 -0.25
CA GLU A 114 -1.32 -5.65 -1.64
C GLU A 114 -0.65 -7.02 -1.72
N GLU A 115 -0.95 -7.77 -2.78
CA GLU A 115 -0.20 -8.98 -3.13
C GLU A 115 1.20 -8.57 -3.63
N MET A 116 2.13 -8.44 -2.69
CA MET A 116 3.52 -8.08 -2.97
C MET A 116 4.46 -9.27 -2.77
N LYS A 117 5.53 -9.28 -3.55
CA LYS A 117 6.66 -10.21 -3.46
C LYS A 117 7.92 -9.52 -2.94
N VAL A 118 8.10 -8.25 -3.34
CA VAL A 118 9.24 -7.42 -2.94
C VAL A 118 8.72 -6.03 -2.60
N ILE A 119 9.12 -5.48 -1.46
CA ILE A 119 8.89 -4.09 -1.10
C ILE A 119 10.23 -3.36 -1.03
N LEU A 120 10.32 -2.24 -1.74
CA LEU A 120 11.45 -1.31 -1.67
C LEU A 120 11.08 -0.22 -0.68
N LEU A 121 11.87 -0.10 0.39
CA LEU A 121 11.72 0.94 1.40
C LEU A 121 12.86 1.95 1.18
N ASP A 122 12.50 3.20 0.90
CA ASP A 122 13.41 4.35 0.84
C ASP A 122 13.42 5.07 2.20
#